data_AF-B1KBH7-F1
#
_entry.id   AF-B1KBH7-F1
#
_cell.length_a   1.000
_cell.length_b   1.000
_cell.length_c   1.000
_cell.angle_alpha   90.00
_cell.angle_beta   90.00
_cell.angle_gamma   90.00
#
_symmetry.space_group_name_H-M   'P 1'
#
loop_
_entity.id
_entity.type
_entity.pdbx_description
1 polymer ?
#
loop_
_entity_poly.entity_id
_entity_poly.type
_entity_poly.pdbx_seq_one_letter_code
_entity_poly.pdbx_strand_id
1 'polypeptide(L)' 'MIIDELLGLIRRHEVTRIDTVVPARIADSAMCHQPELHMFMAVRALSIGAGYSEFESDEIASAVMTRLG' A
#
# COMPACT_ATOMS: atom_id res chain seq x y z
N MET A 1 17.18 -11.94 -0.72
CA MET A 1 16.53 -10.64 -0.48
C MET A 1 15.66 -10.37 -1.70
N ILE A 2 14.34 -10.40 -1.54
CA ILE A 2 13.38 -10.45 -2.67
C ILE A 2 13.40 -9.17 -3.52
N ILE A 3 13.79 -8.04 -2.92
CA ILE A 3 13.83 -6.72 -3.58
C ILE A 3 14.97 -6.63 -4.60
N ASP A 4 16.19 -7.09 -4.25
CA ASP A 4 17.34 -7.04 -5.18
C ASP A 4 17.13 -7.93 -6.40
N GLU A 5 16.46 -9.06 -6.21
CA GLU A 5 16.12 -10.00 -7.26
C GLU A 5 15.09 -9.38 -8.24
N LEU A 6 14.05 -8.74 -7.70
CA LEU A 6 13.06 -7.97 -8.48
C LEU A 6 13.71 -6.82 -9.27
N LEU A 7 14.61 -6.06 -8.65
CA LEU A 7 15.36 -5.00 -9.34
C LEU A 7 16.25 -5.58 -10.45
N GLY A 8 16.84 -6.75 -10.22
CA GLY A 8 17.60 -7.50 -11.22
C GLY A 8 16.76 -7.87 -12.44
N LEU A 9 15.53 -8.37 -12.23
CA LEU A 9 14.59 -8.75 -13.29
C LEU A 9 14.14 -7.53 -14.12
N ILE A 10 13.83 -6.41 -13.46
CA ILE A 10 13.46 -5.15 -14.13
C ILE A 10 14.63 -4.64 -14.98
N ARG A 11 15.85 -4.65 -14.43
CA ARG A 11 17.05 -4.16 -15.12
C ARG A 11 17.40 -5.00 -16.35
N ARG A 12 17.18 -6.31 -16.29
CA ARG A 12 17.41 -7.27 -17.39
C ARG A 12 16.29 -7.26 -18.44
N HIS A 13 15.25 -6.44 -18.27
CA HIS A 13 14.07 -6.41 -19.14
C HIS A 13 13.38 -7.78 -19.25
N GLU A 14 13.57 -8.63 -18.22
CA GLU A 14 12.93 -9.94 -18.12
C GLU A 14 11.50 -9.84 -17.56
N VAL A 15 11.08 -8.64 -17.17
CA VAL A 15 9.70 -8.31 -16.81
C VAL A 15 9.00 -7.77 -18.05
N THR A 16 8.12 -8.57 -18.64
CA THR A 16 7.20 -8.08 -19.65
C THR A 16 6.27 -7.06 -18.99
N ARG A 17 6.37 -5.78 -19.38
CA ARG A 17 5.40 -4.76 -18.99
C ARG A 17 4.06 -5.19 -19.55
N ILE A 18 3.22 -5.73 -18.68
CA ILE A 18 1.83 -6.00 -18.99
C ILE A 18 1.13 -4.63 -18.99
N ASP A 19 1.18 -3.91 -20.12
CA ASP A 19 0.31 -2.75 -20.41
C ASP A 19 -1.13 -3.21 -20.68
N THR A 20 -1.57 -4.31 -20.08
CA THR A 20 -2.99 -4.67 -20.14
C THR A 20 -3.72 -3.74 -19.20
N VAL A 21 -4.63 -2.96 -19.77
CA VAL A 21 -5.79 -2.38 -19.09
C VAL A 21 -6.12 -3.24 -17.88
N VAL A 22 -5.87 -2.71 -16.68
CA VAL A 22 -6.15 -3.42 -15.43
C VAL A 22 -7.59 -3.91 -15.54
N PRO A 23 -7.85 -5.23 -15.40
CA PRO A 23 -9.20 -5.77 -15.54
C PRO A 23 -10.12 -4.96 -14.63
N ALA A 24 -11.23 -4.45 -15.17
CA ALA A 24 -12.11 -3.55 -14.42
C ALA A 24 -12.49 -4.09 -13.03
N ARG A 25 -12.60 -5.41 -12.85
CA ARG A 25 -12.80 -6.04 -11.53
C ARG A 25 -11.64 -5.88 -10.53
N ILE A 26 -10.39 -5.90 -10.99
CA ILE A 26 -9.21 -5.68 -10.15
C ILE A 26 -9.05 -4.19 -9.86
N ALA A 27 -9.31 -3.34 -10.86
CA ALA A 27 -9.33 -1.90 -10.70
C ALA A 27 -10.45 -1.46 -9.74
N ASP A 28 -11.68 -1.94 -9.93
CA ASP A 28 -12.85 -1.64 -9.09
C ASP A 28 -12.67 -2.18 -7.67
N SER A 29 -12.04 -3.36 -7.48
CA SER A 29 -11.68 -3.84 -6.15
C SER A 29 -10.59 -2.95 -5.53
N ALA A 30 -9.48 -2.70 -6.23
CA ALA A 30 -8.43 -1.82 -5.72
C ALA A 30 -8.93 -0.39 -5.43
N MET A 31 -9.88 0.12 -6.23
CA MET A 31 -10.54 1.41 -6.09
C MET A 31 -11.59 1.41 -4.98
N CYS A 32 -12.34 0.32 -4.76
CA CYS A 32 -13.22 0.18 -3.60
C CYS A 32 -12.46 0.13 -2.27
N HIS A 33 -11.21 -0.36 -2.27
CA HIS A 33 -10.33 -0.35 -1.10
C HIS A 33 -9.49 0.95 -0.99
N GLN A 34 -9.59 1.89 -1.96
CA GLN A 34 -8.89 3.17 -1.88
C GLN A 34 -9.30 4.01 -0.66
N PRO A 35 -10.59 4.11 -0.27
CA PRO A 35 -10.97 4.90 0.91
C PRO A 35 -10.32 4.38 2.19
N GLU A 36 -10.33 3.06 2.38
CA GLU A 36 -9.73 2.41 3.54
C GLU A 36 -8.21 2.56 3.56
N LEU A 37 -7.56 2.38 2.40
CA LEU A 37 -6.12 2.58 2.26
C LEU A 37 -5.72 4.05 2.47
N HIS A 38 -6.47 5.00 1.93
CA HIS A 38 -6.23 6.43 2.15
C HIS A 38 -6.43 6.81 3.62
N MET A 39 -7.44 6.23 4.28
CA MET A 39 -7.68 6.48 5.69
C MET A 39 -6.57 5.91 6.57
N PHE A 40 -6.13 4.68 6.28
CA PHE A 40 -4.95 4.09 6.92
C PHE A 40 -3.72 4.98 6.75
N MET A 41 -3.42 5.42 5.52
CA MET A 41 -2.28 6.30 5.24
C MET A 41 -2.39 7.66 5.93
N ALA A 42 -3.58 8.26 5.97
CA ALA A 42 -3.82 9.53 6.64
C ALA A 42 -3.60 9.43 8.15
N VAL A 43 -4.14 8.40 8.79
CA VAL A 43 -3.95 8.16 10.23
C VAL A 43 -2.47 7.89 10.54
N ARG A 44 -1.80 7.05 9.73
CA ARG A 44 -0.36 6.79 9.88
C ARG A 44 0.46 8.07 9.77
N ALA A 45 0.21 8.91 8.77
CA ALA A 45 0.92 10.16 8.57
C ALA A 45 0.69 11.16 9.73
N LEU A 46 -0.53 11.24 10.26
CA LEU A 46 -0.85 12.05 11.43
C LEU A 46 -0.11 11.57 12.69
N SER A 47 -0.05 10.25 12.91
CA SER A 47 0.69 9.66 14.04
C SER A 47 2.19 9.93 13.94
N ILE A 48 2.79 9.81 12.75
CA ILE A 48 4.20 10.18 12.53
C ILE A 48 4.41 11.67 12.84
N GLY A 49 3.51 12.54 12.36
CA GLY A 49 3.54 13.98 12.64
C GLY A 49 3.40 14.33 14.12
N ALA A 50 2.76 13.46 14.91
CA ALA A 50 2.64 13.58 16.36
C ALA A 50 3.86 13.04 17.14
N GLY A 51 4.85 12.46 16.44
CA GLY A 51 6.09 11.99 17.03
C GLY A 51 6.13 10.50 17.37
N TYR A 52 5.17 9.70 16.90
CA TYR A 52 5.21 8.25 17.04
C TYR A 52 6.20 7.63 16.04
N SER A 53 6.81 6.50 16.42
CA SER A 53 7.65 5.74 15.50
C SER A 53 6.84 5.17 14.33
N GLU A 54 7.51 4.74 13.26
CA GLU A 54 6.83 4.14 12.11
C GLU A 54 6.02 2.89 12.50
N PHE A 55 6.58 2.06 13.40
CA PHE A 55 5.92 0.86 13.89
C PHE A 55 4.68 1.17 14.75
N GLU A 56 4.79 2.11 15.70
CA GLU A 56 3.64 2.55 16.51
C GLU A 56 2.57 3.22 15.64
N SER A 57 2.98 3.97 14.62
CA SER A 57 2.06 4.62 13.69
C SER A 57 1.28 3.61 12.85
N ASP A 58 1.91 2.51 12.44
CA ASP A 58 1.25 1.39 11.76
C ASP A 58 0.25 0.67 12.68
N GLU A 59 0.64 0.45 13.93
CA GLU A 59 -0.25 -0.16 14.93
C GLU A 59 -1.48 0.72 15.22
N ILE A 60 -1.27 2.03 15.38
CA ILE A 60 -2.36 3.01 15.56
C ILE A 60 -3.29 3.02 14.34
N ALA A 61 -2.74 3.08 13.13
CA ALA A 61 -3.54 3.08 11.91
C ALA A 61 -4.35 1.78 11.77
N SER A 62 -3.74 0.62 12.04
CA SER A 62 -4.41 -0.67 12.04
C SER A 62 -5.54 -0.76 13.07
N ALA A 63 -5.30 -0.27 14.30
CA ALA A 63 -6.30 -0.24 15.37
C ALA A 63 -7.48 0.68 15.04
N VAL A 64 -7.24 1.82 14.39
CA VAL A 64 -8.28 2.73 13.91
C VAL A 64 -9.12 2.08 12.82
N MET A 65 -8.48 1.47 11.81
CA MET A 65 -9.20 0.77 10.74
C MET A 65 -10.08 -0.35 11.26
N THR A 66 -9.61 -1.11 12.26
CA THR A 66 -10.37 -2.21 12.89
C THR A 66 -11.61 -1.74 13.65
N ARG A 67 -11.63 -0.50 14.15
CA ARG A 67 -12.78 0.06 14.90
C ARG A 67 -13.83 0.74 14.01
N LEU A 68 -13.49 0.99 12.74
CA LEU A 68 -14.35 1.67 11.79
C LEU A 68 -15.14 0.70 10.90
N GLY A 69 -14.77 -0.59 10.88
CA GLY A 69 -15.53 -1.70 10.30
C GLY A 69 -16.32 -2.47 11.34
#